data_AF-A0A7Y3V8S5-F1
#
_entry.id   AF-A0A7Y3V8S5-F1
#
_cell.length_a   1.000
_cell.length_b   1.000
_cell.length_c   1.000
_cell.angle_alpha   90.00
_cell.angle_beta   90.00
_cell.angle_gamma   90.00
#
_symmetry.space_group_name_H-M   'P 1'
#
loop_
_entity.id
_entity.type
_entity.pdbx_description
1 polymer ?
#
loop_
_entity_poly.entity_id
_entity_poly.type
_entity_poly.pdbx_seq_one_letter_code
_entity_poly.pdbx_strand_id
1 'polypeptide(L)' 'MENLKNCKNMMERKGLKNAVVVSNKYHLKRASLMTKKVGIDSSFSGVYVAPYKEHEIYGFIREIPALLKFYILRN' A
#
# COMPACT_ATOMS: atom_id res chain seq x y z
N MET A 1 12.09 -0.86 1.24
CA MET A 1 12.69 -1.30 -0.04
C MET A 1 13.63 -2.48 0.15
N GLU A 2 14.23 -2.62 1.33
CA GLU A 2 15.11 -3.73 1.72
C GLU A 2 14.52 -5.12 1.46
N ASN A 3 13.25 -5.34 1.82
CA ASN A 3 12.57 -6.62 1.55
C ASN A 3 12.63 -7.02 0.06
N LEU A 4 12.41 -6.07 -0.86
CA LEU A 4 12.44 -6.35 -2.30
C LEU A 4 13.85 -6.66 -2.80
N LYS A 5 14.88 -6.00 -2.25
CA LYS A 5 16.28 -6.33 -2.59
C LYS A 5 16.65 -7.74 -2.13
N ASN A 6 16.24 -8.11 -0.92
CA ASN A 6 16.45 -9.47 -0.40
C ASN A 6 15.70 -10.51 -1.25
N CYS A 7 14.46 -10.22 -1.64
CA CYS A 7 13.70 -11.06 -2.57
C CYS A 7 14.40 -11.20 -3.92
N LYS A 8 14.92 -10.11 -4.51
CA LYS A 8 15.67 -10.15 -5.78
C LYS A 8 16.90 -11.06 -5.69
N ASN A 9 17.70 -10.91 -4.64
CA ASN A 9 18.88 -11.76 -4.41
C ASN A 9 18.49 -13.24 -4.26
N MET A 10 17.38 -13.53 -3.58
CA MET A 10 16.87 -14.90 -3.45
C MET A 10 16.36 -15.45 -4.79
N MET A 11 15.68 -14.64 -5.59
CA MET A 11 15.21 -15.02 -6.92
C MET A 11 16.37 -15.37 -7.84
N GLU A 12 17.44 -14.58 -7.84
CA GLU A 12 18.65 -14.85 -8.62
C GLU A 12 19.32 -16.16 -8.20
N ARG A 13 19.50 -16.38 -6.89
CA ARG A 13 20.06 -17.62 -6.35
C ARG A 13 19.23 -18.86 -6.69
N LYS A 14 17.91 -18.70 -6.87
CA LYS A 14 16.97 -19.79 -7.15
C LYS A 14 16.59 -19.91 -8.63
N GLY A 15 17.13 -19.06 -9.52
CA GLY A 15 16.78 -19.04 -10.94
C GLY A 15 15.32 -18.63 -11.22
N LEU A 16 14.67 -17.90 -10.31
CA LEU A 16 13.29 -17.45 -10.45
C LEU A 16 13.23 -16.18 -11.31
N LYS A 17 12.43 -16.20 -12.38
CA LYS A 17 12.36 -15.11 -13.36
C LYS A 17 11.28 -14.06 -13.06
N ASN A 18 10.16 -14.49 -12.49
CA ASN A 18 8.98 -13.65 -12.26
C ASN A 18 8.47 -13.82 -10.82
N ALA A 19 7.70 -12.84 -10.36
CA ALA A 19 7.08 -12.85 -9.03
C ALA A 19 5.64 -12.35 -9.07
N VAL A 20 4.80 -12.86 -8.17
CA VAL A 20 3.48 -12.28 -7.87
C VAL A 20 3.59 -11.51 -6.57
N VAL A 21 3.29 -10.21 -6.61
CA VAL A 21 3.32 -9.34 -5.44
C VAL A 21 1.90 -9.17 -4.92
N VAL A 22 1.64 -9.77 -3.76
CA VAL A 22 0.35 -9.67 -3.07
C VAL A 22 0.45 -8.57 -2.03
N SER A 23 -0.44 -7.57 -2.12
CA SER A 23 -0.49 -6.48 -1.15
C SER A 23 -1.90 -5.90 -1.05
N ASN A 24 -2.11 -4.99 -0.09
CA ASN A 24 -3.34 -4.21 -0.02
C ASN A 24 -3.49 -3.34 -1.28
N LYS A 25 -4.71 -3.22 -1.80
CA LYS A 25 -5.04 -2.39 -2.96
C LYS A 25 -4.53 -0.95 -2.88
N TYR A 26 -4.49 -0.37 -1.69
CA TYR A 26 -3.94 0.97 -1.46
C TYR A 26 -2.40 1.05 -1.63
N HIS A 27 -1.68 -0.04 -1.38
CA HIS A 27 -0.22 -0.08 -1.46
C HIS A 27 0.31 -0.71 -2.74
N LEU A 28 -0.55 -1.34 -3.53
CA LEU A 28 -0.20 -1.98 -4.80
C LEU A 28 0.57 -1.06 -5.76
N LYS A 29 0.12 0.20 -5.90
CA LYS A 29 0.79 1.15 -6.79
C LYS A 29 2.19 1.53 -6.31
N ARG A 30 2.40 1.61 -4.99
CA ARG A 30 3.74 1.82 -4.42
C ARG A 30 4.61 0.57 -4.59
N ALA A 31 4.04 -0.61 -4.35
CA ALA A 31 4.73 -1.87 -4.53
C ALA A 31 5.24 -2.05 -5.97
N SER A 32 4.42 -1.69 -6.97
CA SER A 32 4.80 -1.82 -8.38
C SER A 32 5.93 -0.90 -8.82
N LEU A 33 5.95 0.34 -8.33
CA LEU A 33 7.06 1.26 -8.58
C LEU A 33 8.36 0.74 -7.96
N MET A 34 8.26 0.18 -6.75
CA MET A 34 9.43 -0.32 -6.03
C MET A 34 9.99 -1.60 -6.65
N THR A 35 9.15 -2.53 -7.12
CA THR A 35 9.62 -3.75 -7.78
C THR A 35 10.27 -3.45 -9.12
N LYS A 36 9.71 -2.51 -9.89
CA LYS A 36 10.33 -2.01 -11.13
C LYS A 36 11.71 -1.37 -10.86
N LYS A 37 11.84 -0.58 -9.80
CA LYS A 37 13.12 0.04 -9.40
C LYS A 37 14.19 -0.98 -9.00
N VAL A 38 13.78 -2.15 -8.50
CA VAL A 38 14.68 -3.25 -8.11
C VAL A 38 14.94 -4.24 -9.26
N GLY A 39 14.27 -4.08 -10.41
CA GLY A 39 14.44 -4.97 -11.56
C GLY A 39 13.81 -6.36 -11.36
N ILE A 40 12.68 -6.42 -10.65
CA ILE A 40 11.87 -7.63 -10.51
C ILE A 40 10.73 -7.58 -11.54
N ASP A 41 10.71 -8.54 -12.45
CA ASP A 41 9.53 -8.77 -13.29
C ASP A 41 8.40 -9.32 -12.40
N SER A 42 7.33 -8.53 -12.26
CA SER A 42 6.29 -8.80 -11.27
C SER A 42 4.90 -8.53 -11.79
N SER A 43 3.98 -9.44 -11.48
CA SER A 43 2.55 -9.23 -11.53
C SER A 43 2.03 -8.90 -10.14
N PHE A 44 0.83 -8.31 -10.05
CA PHE A 44 0.32 -7.79 -8.79
C PHE A 44 -1.09 -8.29 -8.51
N SER A 45 -1.31 -8.73 -7.28
CA SER A 45 -2.64 -9.13 -6.80
C SER A 45 -3.04 -8.32 -5.58
N GLY A 46 -4.19 -7.67 -5.68
CA GLY A 46 -4.72 -6.83 -4.61
C GLY A 46 -5.69 -7.59 -3.74
N VAL A 47 -5.37 -7.71 -2.45
CA VAL A 47 -6.31 -8.20 -1.45
C VAL A 47 -6.99 -7.02 -0.76
N TYR A 48 -8.32 -7.08 -0.65
CA TYR A 48 -9.09 -6.14 0.15
C TYR A 48 -9.07 -6.62 1.60
N VAL A 49 -8.34 -5.90 2.45
CA VAL A 49 -8.38 -6.14 3.89
C VAL A 49 -9.58 -5.35 4.44
N ALA A 50 -10.75 -5.99 4.43
CA ALA A 50 -12.02 -5.42 4.90
C ALA A 50 -12.03 -4.86 6.35
N PRO A 51 -11.27 -5.37 7.35
CA PRO A 51 -11.45 -4.92 8.73
C PRO A 51 -10.93 -3.50 9.07
N TYR A 52 -10.21 -2.82 8.18
CA TYR A 52 -9.72 -1.44 8.44
C TYR A 52 -10.53 -0.34 7.73
N LYS A 53 -11.59 -0.71 7.00
CA LYS A 53 -12.39 0.24 6.23
C LYS A 53 -13.22 1.17 7.13
N GLU A 54 -13.87 0.60 8.15
CA GLU A 54 -14.74 1.33 9.07
C GLU A 54 -13.94 2.28 9.98
N HIS A 55 -12.74 1.86 10.42
CA HIS A 55 -11.89 2.71 11.27
C HIS A 55 -11.37 3.95 10.54
N GLU A 56 -11.03 3.85 9.25
CA GLU A 56 -10.56 4.99 8.47
C GLU A 56 -11.71 5.88 7.97
N ILE A 57 -12.86 5.31 7.57
CA ILE A 57 -14.05 6.09 7.19
C ILE A 57 -14.64 6.82 8.40
N TYR A 58 -14.70 6.17 9.56
CA TYR A 58 -15.13 6.83 10.80
C TYR A 58 -14.16 7.94 11.22
N GLY A 59 -12.85 7.77 10.99
CA GLY A 59 -11.86 8.84 11.16
C GLY A 59 -12.12 10.03 10.24
N PHE A 60 -12.37 9.78 8.96
CA PHE A 60 -12.67 10.82 7.97
C PHE A 60 -13.99 11.55 8.25
N ILE A 61 -15.05 10.82 8.60
CA ILE A 61 -16.34 11.41 8.98
C ILE A 61 -16.21 12.23 10.26
N ARG A 62 -15.34 11.84 11.21
CA ARG A 62 -15.09 12.60 12.45
C ARG A 62 -14.33 13.91 12.20
N GLU A 63 -13.46 13.96 11.19
CA GLU A 63 -12.73 15.17 10.85
C GLU A 63 -13.65 16.28 10.28
N ILE A 64 -14.73 15.91 9.60
CA ILE A 64 -15.68 16.88 9.01
C ILE A 64 -16.33 17.78 10.09
N PRO A 65 -16.95 17.25 11.18
CA PRO A 65 -17.44 18.05 12.30
C PRO A 65 -16.34 18.85 13.00
N ALA A 66 -15.13 18.31 13.13
CA ALA A 66 -14.02 19.01 13.78
C ALA A 66 -13.60 20.25 12.98
N LEU A 67 -13.51 20.13 11.66
CA LEU A 67 -13.23 21.25 10.75
C LEU A 67 -14.37 22.26 10.70
N LEU A 68 -15.62 21.80 10.66
CA LEU A 68 -16.80 22.67 10.75
C LEU A 68 -16.82 23.44 12.07
N LYS A 69 -16.57 22.77 13.19
CA LYS A 69 -16.45 23.40 14.51
C LYS A 69 -15.34 24.47 14.50
N PHE A 70 -14.18 24.17 13.94
CA PHE A 70 -13.07 25.11 13.85
C PHE A 70 -13.41 26.37 13.04
N TYR A 71 -14.16 26.22 11.94
CA TYR A 71 -14.59 27.36 11.13
C TYR A 71 -15.75 28.15 11.74
N ILE A 72 -16.66 27.50 12.48
CA ILE A 72 -17.86 28.13 13.05
C ILE A 72 -17.58 28.79 14.41
N LEU A 73 -16.76 28.17 15.28
CA LEU A 73 -16.41 28.71 16.61
C LEU A 73 -15.23 29.71 16.59
N ARG A 74 -14.73 30.07 15.40
CA ARG A 74 -13.71 31.11 15.23
C ARG A 74 -14.30 32.46 14.80
N ASN A 75 -15.60 32.67 15.04
CA ASN A 75 -16.25 33.98 15.05
C ASN A 75 -16.79 34.27 16.45
#